data_AF-D1KCZ6-F1
#
_entry.id   AF-D1KCZ6-F1
#
_cell.length_a   1.000
_cell.length_b   1.000
_cell.length_c   1.000
_cell.angle_alpha   90.00
_cell.angle_beta   90.00
_cell.angle_gamma   90.00
#
_symmetry.space_group_name_H-M   'P 1'
#
loop_
_entity.id
_entity.type
_entity.pdbx_description
1 polymer ?
#
loop_
_entity_poly.entity_id
_entity_poly.type
_entity_poly.pdbx_seq_one_letter_code
_entity_poly.pdbx_strand_id
1 'polypeptide(L)'
;MKKSDKYIGAICAAPYALDAAGVLSDNFTCYPSIETKIRLDGYDKNTGTIIDGKIITSQAVGTAVCFALEIVKILKGDEAYHNLKKEILAKC
;
A
#
# COMPACT_ATOMS: atom_id res chain seq x y z
N MET A 1 -7.14 -15.45 3.48
CA MET A 1 -6.89 -14.50 2.37
C MET A 1 -5.68 -14.85 1.50
N LYS A 2 -4.52 -15.30 2.03
CA LYS A 2 -3.37 -15.76 1.21
C LYS A 2 -3.67 -16.89 0.20
N LYS A 3 -4.72 -17.70 0.41
CA LYS A 3 -5.07 -18.87 -0.43
C LYS A 3 -5.59 -18.56 -1.84
N SER A 4 -5.99 -17.32 -2.14
CA SER A 4 -6.67 -17.00 -3.40
C SER A 4 -5.82 -16.21 -4.42
N ASP A 5 -4.50 -16.08 -4.18
CA ASP A 5 -3.57 -15.41 -5.08
C ASP A 5 -4.00 -13.98 -5.51
N LYS A 6 -4.69 -13.27 -4.60
CA LYS A 6 -5.19 -11.91 -4.82
C LYS A 6 -4.26 -10.88 -4.19
N TYR A 7 -4.26 -9.69 -4.76
CA TYR A 7 -3.66 -8.51 -4.13
C TYR A 7 -4.43 -8.11 -2.86
N ILE A 8 -3.70 -7.61 -1.86
CA ILE A 8 -4.25 -7.07 -0.61
C ILE A 8 -3.67 -5.68 -0.42
N GLY A 9 -4.55 -4.68 -0.30
CA GLY A 9 -4.17 -3.30 0.00
C GLY A 9 -4.50 -2.92 1.44
N ALA A 10 -3.59 -2.22 2.13
CA ALA A 10 -3.80 -1.71 3.48
C ALA A 10 -3.19 -0.32 3.64
N ILE A 11 -3.97 0.65 4.09
CA ILE A 11 -3.53 2.04 4.27
C ILE A 11 -3.71 2.49 5.73
N CYS A 12 -2.89 3.44 6.16
CA CYS A 12 -2.97 4.03 7.49
C CYS A 12 -2.66 3.00 8.59
N ALA A 13 -3.61 2.72 9.47
CA ALA A 13 -3.47 1.71 10.52
C ALA A 13 -3.77 0.28 10.03
N ALA A 14 -4.34 0.10 8.84
CA ALA A 14 -4.75 -1.21 8.35
C ALA A 14 -3.61 -2.25 8.23
N PRO A 15 -2.33 -1.90 7.96
CA PRO A 15 -1.24 -2.89 7.97
C PRO A 15 -1.12 -3.66 9.29
N TYR A 16 -1.55 -3.08 10.42
CA TYR A 16 -1.60 -3.78 11.71
C TYR A 16 -2.54 -5.00 11.69
N ALA A 17 -3.67 -4.91 10.98
CA ALA A 17 -4.57 -6.04 10.83
C ALA A 17 -3.96 -7.16 9.94
N LEU A 18 -3.13 -6.78 8.96
CA LEU A 18 -2.43 -7.76 8.12
C LEU A 18 -1.33 -8.49 8.90
N ASP A 19 -0.64 -7.79 9.78
CA ASP A 19 0.37 -8.35 10.67
C ASP A 19 -0.24 -9.32 11.67
N ALA A 20 -1.31 -8.89 12.36
CA ALA A 20 -2.07 -9.76 13.27
C ALA A 20 -2.62 -11.03 12.59
N ALA A 21 -2.88 -10.97 11.28
CA ALA A 21 -3.33 -12.10 10.48
C ALA A 21 -2.19 -12.95 9.86
N GLY A 22 -0.91 -12.57 10.05
CA GLY A 22 0.24 -13.27 9.49
C GLY A 22 0.36 -13.15 7.96
N VAL A 23 -0.21 -12.10 7.38
CA VAL A 23 -0.24 -11.89 5.91
C VAL A 23 0.49 -10.65 5.43
N LEU A 24 0.98 -9.78 6.32
CA LEU A 24 1.85 -8.66 5.95
C LEU A 24 3.16 -9.19 5.35
N SER A 25 3.62 -8.57 4.25
CA SER A 25 4.94 -8.86 3.65
C SER A 25 6.08 -8.25 4.47
N ASP A 26 7.32 -8.61 4.17
CA ASP A 26 8.52 -8.18 4.91
C ASP A 26 8.67 -6.65 4.88
N ASN A 27 8.57 -6.04 3.70
CA ASN A 27 8.66 -4.59 3.53
C ASN A 27 7.26 -3.97 3.55
N PHE A 28 7.10 -2.92 4.35
CA PHE A 28 5.82 -2.23 4.45
C PHE A 28 5.99 -0.79 4.91
N THR A 29 4.93 -0.02 4.72
CA THR A 29 4.76 1.28 5.36
C THR A 29 3.39 1.35 6.03
N CYS A 30 3.20 2.25 6.98
CA CYS A 30 1.94 2.44 7.69
C CYS A 30 1.87 3.87 8.22
N TYR A 31 0.76 4.21 8.88
CA TYR A 31 0.66 5.48 9.58
C TYR A 31 1.76 5.58 10.66
N PRO A 32 2.52 6.69 10.73
CA PRO A 32 3.50 6.89 11.79
C PRO A 32 2.83 6.75 13.17
N SER A 33 3.50 6.10 14.12
CA SER A 33 3.00 5.58 15.42
C SER A 33 2.37 4.18 15.39
N ILE A 34 1.97 3.65 14.23
CA ILE A 34 1.43 2.27 14.14
C ILE A 34 2.54 1.24 13.99
N GLU A 35 3.71 1.62 13.45
CA GLU A 35 4.85 0.71 13.24
C GLU A 35 5.26 -0.02 14.52
N THR A 36 5.19 0.67 15.66
CA THR A 36 5.54 0.11 16.98
C THR A 36 4.58 -1.00 17.44
N LYS A 37 3.39 -1.08 16.86
CA LYS A 37 2.40 -2.15 17.10
C LYS A 37 2.51 -3.30 16.10
N ILE A 38 3.34 -3.15 15.07
CA ILE A 38 3.59 -4.14 14.02
C ILE A 38 4.99 -4.74 14.26
N ARG A 39 6.01 -4.06 13.73
CA ARG A 39 7.45 -4.32 13.91
C ARG A 39 8.24 -3.16 13.29
N LEU A 40 9.50 -3.01 13.68
CA LEU A 40 10.39 -2.02 13.06
C LEU A 40 11.17 -2.59 11.86
N ASP A 41 11.33 -3.92 11.80
CA ASP A 41 12.01 -4.57 10.69
C ASP A 41 11.17 -4.52 9.41
N GLY A 42 11.79 -4.06 8.32
CA GLY A 42 11.13 -3.82 7.02
C GLY A 42 10.17 -2.62 6.98
N TYR A 43 10.02 -1.85 8.07
CA TYR A 43 9.24 -0.61 8.05
C TYR A 43 10.01 0.53 7.36
N ASP A 44 9.40 1.15 6.34
CA ASP A 44 9.92 2.36 5.70
C ASP A 44 9.01 3.55 5.95
N LYS A 45 9.55 4.56 6.64
CA LYS A 45 8.86 5.83 6.93
C LYS A 45 8.92 6.85 5.80
N ASN A 46 9.83 6.68 4.83
CA ASN A 46 10.09 7.67 3.77
C ASN A 46 9.34 7.35 2.47
N THR A 47 8.90 6.10 2.31
CA THR A 47 8.16 5.66 1.12
C THR A 47 6.66 5.66 1.40
N GLY A 48 5.92 6.51 0.67
CA GLY A 48 4.49 6.70 0.91
C GLY A 48 3.60 5.49 0.55
N THR A 49 4.02 4.68 -0.42
CA THR A 49 3.35 3.42 -0.80
C THR A 49 4.38 2.36 -1.14
N ILE A 50 4.28 1.19 -0.51
CA ILE A 50 5.15 0.03 -0.77
C ILE A 50 4.34 -1.10 -1.37
N ILE A 51 4.86 -1.70 -2.43
CA ILE A 51 4.37 -2.95 -3.01
C ILE A 51 5.43 -4.01 -2.73
N ASP A 52 5.09 -5.00 -1.90
CA ASP A 52 5.94 -6.16 -1.63
C ASP A 52 5.16 -7.44 -1.96
N GLY A 53 5.50 -8.02 -3.12
CA GLY A 53 4.76 -9.10 -3.75
C GLY A 53 3.32 -8.67 -4.07
N LYS A 54 2.35 -9.27 -3.38
CA LYS A 54 0.90 -8.97 -3.53
C LYS A 54 0.33 -8.13 -2.40
N ILE A 55 1.17 -7.64 -1.49
CA ILE A 55 0.75 -6.77 -0.40
C ILE A 55 1.14 -5.33 -0.74
N ILE A 56 0.15 -4.45 -0.74
CA ILE A 56 0.32 -3.02 -1.02
C ILE A 56 0.02 -2.29 0.28
N THR A 57 0.97 -1.53 0.79
CA THR A 57 0.81 -0.74 2.02
C THR A 57 1.01 0.75 1.78
N SER A 58 0.32 1.60 2.54
CA SER A 58 0.43 3.05 2.40
C SER A 58 0.20 3.80 3.71
N GLN A 59 0.74 5.01 3.83
CA GLN A 59 0.91 5.69 5.12
C GLN A 59 -0.32 6.40 5.66
N ALA A 60 -1.00 7.24 4.88
CA ALA A 60 -2.04 8.12 5.40
C ALA A 60 -2.91 8.67 4.26
N VAL A 61 -3.86 9.55 4.60
CA VAL A 61 -4.69 10.23 3.59
C VAL A 61 -3.85 10.97 2.53
N GLY A 62 -2.69 11.52 2.90
CA GLY A 62 -1.77 12.20 1.97
C GLY A 62 -1.18 11.31 0.88
N THR A 63 -1.16 9.99 1.09
CA THR A 63 -0.65 9.00 0.13
C THR A 63 -1.77 8.21 -0.56
N ALA A 64 -3.04 8.45 -0.20
CA ALA A 64 -4.18 7.67 -0.66
C ALA A 64 -4.38 7.70 -2.17
N VAL A 65 -4.13 8.84 -2.83
CA VAL A 65 -4.24 8.95 -4.29
C VAL A 65 -3.18 8.10 -4.97
N CYS A 66 -1.93 8.15 -4.50
CA CYS A 66 -0.84 7.36 -5.08
C CYS A 66 -1.05 5.87 -4.85
N PHE A 67 -1.49 5.49 -3.65
CA PHE A 67 -1.91 4.13 -3.33
C PHE A 67 -3.02 3.61 -4.27
N ALA A 68 -4.05 4.43 -4.50
CA ALA A 68 -5.13 4.06 -5.41
C ALA A 68 -4.66 3.94 -6.86
N LEU A 69 -3.78 4.83 -7.33
CA LEU A 69 -3.19 4.76 -8.66
C LEU A 69 -2.36 3.49 -8.84
N GLU A 70 -1.58 3.07 -7.85
CA GLU A 70 -0.86 1.78 -7.90
C GLU A 70 -1.81 0.59 -8.04
N ILE A 71 -2.95 0.61 -7.32
CA ILE A 71 -3.99 -0.42 -7.47
C ILE A 71 -4.55 -0.43 -8.90
N VAL A 72 -4.84 0.75 -9.46
CA VAL A 72 -5.33 0.87 -10.85
C VAL A 72 -4.30 0.32 -11.82
N LYS A 73 -3.02 0.66 -11.65
CA LYS A 73 -1.93 0.16 -12.49
C LYS A 73 -1.86 -1.37 -12.45
N ILE A 74 -1.90 -1.97 -11.26
CA ILE A 74 -1.84 -3.43 -11.09
C ILE A 74 -3.04 -4.13 -11.74
N LEU A 75 -4.24 -3.57 -11.62
CA LEU A 75 -5.47 -4.22 -12.06
C LEU A 75 -5.86 -3.92 -13.51
N LYS A 76 -5.41 -2.79 -14.06
CA LYS A 76 -5.87 -2.25 -15.36
C LYS A 76 -4.72 -1.85 -16.30
N GLY A 77 -3.47 -1.91 -15.85
CA GLY A 77 -2.29 -1.59 -16.65
C GLY A 77 -1.95 -0.10 -16.70
N ASP A 78 -0.81 0.20 -17.33
CA ASP A 78 -0.23 1.55 -17.39
C ASP A 78 -1.11 2.58 -18.10
N GLU A 79 -1.87 2.18 -19.13
CA GLU A 79 -2.75 3.12 -19.84
C GLU A 79 -3.82 3.70 -18.91
N ALA A 80 -4.52 2.84 -18.17
CA ALA A 80 -5.54 3.27 -17.20
C ALA A 80 -4.92 4.12 -16.07
N TYR A 81 -3.72 3.76 -15.60
CA TYR A 81 -2.97 4.54 -14.62
C TYR A 81 -2.66 5.95 -15.13
N HIS A 82 -2.07 6.07 -16.33
CA HIS A 82 -1.63 7.36 -16.88
C HIS A 82 -2.81 8.27 -17.22
N ASN A 83 -3.89 7.71 -17.77
CA ASN A 83 -5.11 8.46 -18.07
C ASN A 83 -5.73 9.03 -16.78
N LEU A 84 -5.97 8.17 -15.79
CA LEU A 84 -6.59 8.60 -14.53
C LEU A 84 -5.71 9.61 -13.78
N LYS A 85 -4.41 9.35 -13.68
CA LYS A 85 -3.43 10.25 -13.04
C LYS A 85 -3.47 11.66 -13.64
N LYS A 86 -3.57 11.75 -14.97
CA LYS A 86 -3.67 13.01 -15.71
C LYS A 86 -5.01 13.72 -15.44
N GLU A 87 -6.12 13.00 -15.48
CA GLU A 87 -7.47 13.56 -15.26
C GLU A 87 -7.64 14.17 -13.87
N ILE A 88 -7.04 13.55 -12.84
CA ILE A 88 -7.13 14.03 -11.45
C ILE A 88 -5.96 14.93 -11.03
N LEU A 89 -5.05 15.26 -11.95
CA LEU A 89 -3.86 16.10 -11.71
C LEU A 89 -2.99 15.63 -10.54
N ALA A 90 -2.87 14.31 -10.36
CA ALA A 90 -2.08 13.72 -9.28
C ALA A 90 -0.57 13.89 -9.50
N LYS A 91 0.16 14.15 -8.40
CA LYS A 91 1.63 14.35 -8.37
C LYS A 91 2.43 13.16 -7.81
N CYS A 92 1.76 12.03 -7.68
CA CYS A 92 2.40 10.72 -7.69
C CYS A 92 3.12 10.52 -9.04
#